data_AF-A0A969QV14-F1
#
_entry.id   AF-A0A969QV14-F1
#
_cell.length_a   1.000
_cell.length_b   1.000
_cell.length_c   1.000
_cell.angle_alpha   90.00
_cell.angle_beta   90.00
_cell.angle_gamma   90.00
#
_symmetry.space_group_name_H-M   'P 1'
#
loop_
_entity.id
_entity.type
_entity.pdbx_description
1 polymer ?
#
loop_
_entity_poly.entity_id
_entity_poly.type
_entity_poly.pdbx_seq_one_letter_code
_entity_poly.pdbx_strand_id
1 'polypeptide(L)'
;MAFDYFAIGGLLAFAVSRGMSLANRHLHWGAIICLLGYIWILVGHSYGWPNFRLRIFQQTFLSIALCGLIATASLGFTGWFGRLLEHPKIQRIGQLSYGLYLFHNLAPLVAGKLLWFLWDDRFSNDLGSMIKVVAYAVIAWVLTLASWYFIEQPLQNVRAKMAPR
;
A
#
# COMPACT_ATOMS: atom_id res chain seq x y z
N MET A 1 -11.07 -7.13 21.07
CA MET A 1 -10.96 -5.93 20.22
C MET A 1 -9.49 -5.55 20.18
N ALA A 2 -8.89 -5.50 18.99
CA ALA A 2 -7.48 -5.18 18.82
C ALA A 2 -7.33 -3.71 18.40
N PHE A 3 -6.21 -3.09 18.73
CA PHE A 3 -5.94 -1.73 18.29
C PHE A 3 -5.77 -1.73 16.77
N ASP A 4 -6.52 -0.85 16.10
CA ASP A 4 -6.51 -0.71 14.66
C ASP A 4 -5.44 0.29 14.19
N TYR A 5 -5.25 0.35 12.87
CA TYR A 5 -4.24 1.21 12.24
C TYR A 5 -4.46 2.68 12.61
N PHE A 6 -5.72 3.10 12.73
CA PHE A 6 -6.07 4.48 13.05
C PHE A 6 -5.74 4.84 14.50
N ALA A 7 -6.11 3.99 15.47
CA ALA A 7 -5.82 4.25 16.87
C ALA A 7 -4.31 4.27 17.16
N ILE A 8 -3.53 3.33 16.60
CA ILE A 8 -2.07 3.29 16.81
C ILE A 8 -1.37 4.45 16.09
N GLY A 9 -1.80 4.80 14.88
CA GLY A 9 -1.31 5.97 14.18
C GLY A 9 -1.59 7.28 14.94
N GLY A 10 -2.80 7.41 15.52
CA GLY A 10 -3.16 8.54 16.37
C GLY A 10 -2.32 8.61 17.65
N LEU A 11 -2.04 7.48 18.29
CA LEU A 11 -1.14 7.41 19.45
C LEU A 11 0.29 7.83 19.09
N LEU A 12 0.80 7.40 17.93
CA LEU A 12 2.12 7.83 17.45
C LEU A 12 2.15 9.35 17.24
N ALA A 13 1.15 9.91 16.56
CA ALA A 13 1.05 11.35 16.32
C ALA A 13 0.96 12.14 17.63
N PHE A 14 0.15 11.66 18.59
CA PHE A 14 0.06 12.27 19.92
C PHE A 14 1.39 12.22 20.67
N ALA A 15 2.08 11.07 20.66
CA ALA A 15 3.37 10.94 21.32
C ALA A 15 4.44 11.86 20.70
N VAL A 16 4.46 11.99 19.38
CA VAL A 16 5.35 12.94 18.67
C VAL A 16 5.01 14.38 19.04
N SER A 17 3.72 14.75 19.13
CA SER A 17 3.29 16.08 19.57
C SER A 17 3.70 16.43 21.01
N ARG A 18 3.94 15.40 21.84
CA ARG A 18 4.44 15.52 23.22
C ARG A 18 5.97 15.54 23.31
N GLY A 19 6.67 15.56 22.19
CA GLY A 19 8.14 15.64 22.13
C GLY A 19 8.85 14.30 21.97
N MET A 20 8.14 13.21 21.69
CA MET A 20 8.79 11.94 21.37
C MET A 20 9.48 12.04 20.01
N SER A 21 10.79 11.81 19.97
CA SER A 21 11.54 11.73 18.71
C SER A 21 11.12 10.50 17.91
N LEU A 22 10.91 10.69 16.60
CA LEU A 22 10.69 9.58 15.66
C LEU A 22 11.91 8.64 15.58
N ALA A 23 13.09 9.12 15.97
CA ALA A 23 14.33 8.33 15.98
C ALA A 23 14.49 7.47 17.24
N ASN A 24 13.42 7.30 18.03
CA ASN A 24 13.47 6.56 19.28
C ASN A 24 13.82 5.08 19.04
N ARG A 25 14.93 4.62 19.66
CA ARG A 25 15.39 3.23 19.61
C ARG A 25 14.31 2.25 20.06
N HIS A 26 13.51 2.58 21.07
CA HIS A 26 12.44 1.72 21.56
C HIS A 26 11.33 1.52 20.51
N LEU A 27 11.03 2.55 19.72
CA LEU A 27 10.05 2.46 18.63
C LEU A 27 10.54 1.54 17.51
N HIS A 28 11.82 1.66 17.11
CA HIS A 28 12.41 0.78 16.11
C HIS A 28 12.43 -0.69 16.56
N TRP A 29 12.91 -0.97 17.78
CA TRP A 29 12.92 -2.34 18.30
C TRP A 29 11.51 -2.89 18.47
N GLY A 30 10.57 -2.09 18.97
CA GLY A 30 9.17 -2.46 19.08
C GLY A 30 8.55 -2.82 17.72
N ALA A 31 8.83 -2.04 16.68
CA ALA A 31 8.37 -2.30 15.32
C ALA A 31 8.96 -3.60 14.74
N ILE A 32 10.26 -3.86 14.95
CA ILE A 32 10.90 -5.11 14.50
C ILE A 32 10.30 -6.32 15.21
N ILE A 33 10.15 -6.25 16.54
CA ILE A 33 9.56 -7.35 17.33
C ILE A 33 8.12 -7.62 16.88
N CYS A 34 7.32 -6.57 16.68
CA CYS A 34 5.95 -6.72 16.20
C CYS A 34 5.90 -7.26 14.76
N LEU A 35 6.82 -6.86 13.89
CA LEU A 35 6.91 -7.39 12.53
C LEU A 35 7.24 -8.89 12.55
N LEU A 36 8.21 -9.31 13.37
CA LEU A 36 8.55 -10.73 13.56
C LEU A 36 7.37 -11.51 14.13
N GLY A 37 6.67 -10.95 15.12
CA GLY A 37 5.45 -11.53 15.68
C GLY A 37 4.33 -11.69 14.65
N TYR A 38 4.15 -10.70 13.76
CA TYR A 38 3.21 -10.77 12.65
C TYR A 38 3.59 -11.89 11.66
N ILE A 39 4.85 -11.96 11.24
CA ILE A 39 5.35 -13.00 10.31
C ILE A 39 5.17 -14.39 10.92
N TRP A 40 5.48 -14.56 12.22
CA TRP A 40 5.29 -15.82 12.92
C TRP A 40 3.82 -16.30 12.89
N ILE A 41 2.87 -15.39 13.16
CA ILE A 41 1.44 -15.71 13.09
C ILE A 41 1.02 -16.07 11.66
N LEU A 42 1.51 -15.33 10.66
CA LEU A 42 1.20 -15.57 9.25
C LEU A 42 1.71 -16.94 8.77
N VAL A 43 2.97 -17.26 9.08
CA VAL A 43 3.60 -18.54 8.73
C VAL A 43 2.90 -19.69 9.46
N GLY A 44 2.66 -19.55 10.77
CA GLY A 44 1.91 -20.56 11.53
C GLY A 44 0.51 -20.81 10.97
N HIS A 45 -0.14 -19.78 10.40
CA HIS A 45 -1.40 -19.99 9.69
C HIS A 45 -1.21 -20.79 8.40
N SER A 46 -0.20 -20.49 7.57
CA SER A 46 0.05 -21.26 6.33
C SER A 46 0.34 -22.74 6.58
N TYR A 47 0.91 -23.09 7.74
CA TYR A 47 1.13 -24.48 8.17
C TYR A 47 -0.07 -25.13 8.87
N GLY A 48 -1.23 -24.46 8.91
CA GLY A 48 -2.48 -25.02 9.43
C GLY A 48 -2.58 -25.08 10.96
N TRP A 49 -1.76 -24.31 11.70
CA TRP A 49 -1.83 -24.33 13.16
C TRP A 49 -3.14 -23.69 13.67
N PRO A 50 -3.73 -24.23 14.76
CA PRO A 50 -4.93 -23.67 15.40
C PRO A 50 -4.60 -22.39 16.21
N ASN A 51 -4.07 -21.37 15.54
CA ASN A 51 -3.68 -20.09 16.15
C ASN A 51 -4.86 -19.09 16.31
N PHE A 52 -6.09 -19.58 16.49
CA PHE A 52 -7.30 -18.74 16.44
C PHE A 52 -7.25 -17.54 17.41
N ARG A 53 -6.68 -17.74 18.61
CA ARG A 53 -6.58 -16.70 19.64
C ARG A 53 -5.50 -15.64 19.35
N LEU A 54 -4.42 -16.00 18.66
CA LEU A 54 -3.31 -15.08 18.37
C LEU A 54 -3.62 -14.17 17.18
N ARG A 55 -4.56 -14.55 16.30
CA ARG A 55 -4.99 -13.72 15.16
C ARG A 55 -5.49 -12.35 15.57
N ILE A 56 -6.08 -12.21 16.76
CA ILE A 56 -6.57 -10.92 17.22
C ILE A 56 -5.44 -9.90 17.33
N PHE A 57 -4.22 -10.34 17.67
CA PHE A 57 -3.05 -9.46 17.79
C PHE A 57 -2.36 -9.16 16.47
N GLN A 58 -2.70 -9.88 15.39
CA GLN A 58 -2.07 -9.71 14.09
C GLN A 58 -2.21 -8.26 13.58
N GLN A 59 -3.39 -7.65 13.77
CA GLN A 59 -3.65 -6.27 13.38
C GLN A 59 -2.86 -5.26 14.22
N THR A 60 -2.80 -5.47 15.55
CA THR A 60 -2.00 -4.62 16.45
C THR A 60 -0.51 -4.68 16.09
N PHE A 61 0.03 -5.89 15.89
CA PHE A 61 1.43 -6.09 15.54
C PHE A 61 1.78 -5.44 14.20
N LEU A 62 0.94 -5.63 13.19
CA LEU A 62 1.15 -4.97 11.90
C LEU A 62 1.08 -3.45 12.03
N SER A 63 0.13 -2.93 12.81
CA SER A 63 -0.02 -1.47 13.02
C SER A 63 1.21 -0.84 13.69
N ILE A 64 1.78 -1.50 14.71
CA ILE A 64 3.01 -1.03 15.37
C ILE A 64 4.21 -1.11 14.42
N ALA A 65 4.32 -2.20 13.65
CA ALA A 65 5.37 -2.37 12.64
C ALA A 65 5.30 -1.26 11.58
N LEU A 66 4.10 -0.95 11.07
CA LEU A 66 3.87 0.14 10.12
C LEU A 66 4.19 1.51 10.73
N CYS A 67 3.89 1.74 12.00
CA CYS A 67 4.28 2.98 12.68
C CYS A 67 5.79 3.17 12.74
N GLY A 68 6.55 2.11 13.04
CA GLY A 68 8.01 2.17 12.96
C GLY A 68 8.53 2.37 11.54
N LEU A 69 7.86 1.78 10.54
CA LEU A 69 8.18 2.00 9.13
C LEU A 69 7.92 3.46 8.70
N ILE A 70 6.81 4.05 9.14
CA ILE A 70 6.50 5.46 8.87
C ILE A 70 7.50 6.37 9.58
N ALA A 71 7.86 6.07 10.84
CA ALA A 71 8.85 6.83 11.59
C ALA A 71 10.24 6.81 10.91
N THR A 72 10.69 5.63 10.47
CA THR A 72 11.94 5.49 9.71
C THR A 72 11.88 6.21 8.36
N ALA A 73 10.80 6.02 7.60
CA ALA A 73 10.60 6.70 6.32
C ALA A 73 10.56 8.23 6.46
N SER A 74 10.02 8.75 7.56
CA SER A 74 9.94 10.20 7.83
C SER A 74 11.31 10.82 8.16
N LEU A 75 12.22 10.04 8.75
CA LEU A 75 13.60 10.45 9.00
C LEU A 75 14.51 10.26 7.78
N GLY A 76 14.06 9.49 6.80
CA GLY A 76 14.85 9.03 5.66
C GLY A 76 15.52 7.68 5.93
N PHE A 77 15.57 6.84 4.90
CA PHE A 77 16.31 5.59 4.94
C PHE A 77 17.79 5.85 4.66
N THR A 78 18.69 5.31 5.48
CA THR A 78 20.14 5.43 5.25
C THR A 78 20.70 4.18 4.56
N GLY A 79 21.88 4.31 3.95
CA GLY A 79 22.62 3.19 3.35
C GLY A 79 22.20 2.83 1.91
N TRP A 80 22.40 1.57 1.52
CA TRP A 80 22.05 1.08 0.17
C TRP A 80 20.54 1.13 -0.08
N PHE A 81 19.74 0.66 0.89
CA PHE A 81 18.28 0.62 0.75
C PHE A 81 17.69 2.02 0.56
N GLY A 82 18.20 3.03 1.29
CA GLY A 82 17.81 4.42 1.07
C GLY A 82 18.10 4.92 -0.33
N ARG A 83 19.32 4.69 -0.83
CA ARG A 83 19.70 5.06 -2.21
C ARG A 83 18.83 4.39 -3.27
N LEU A 84 18.39 3.15 -3.03
CA LEU A 84 17.47 2.45 -3.92
C LEU A 84 16.08 3.11 -3.89
N LEU A 85 15.52 3.36 -2.71
CA LEU A 85 14.21 3.99 -2.51
C LEU A 85 14.15 5.44 -3.00
N GLU A 86 15.25 6.18 -2.90
CA GLU A 86 15.40 7.55 -3.40
C GLU A 86 15.58 7.61 -4.92
N HIS A 87 15.79 6.46 -5.58
CA HIS A 87 15.95 6.45 -7.02
C HIS A 87 14.65 6.91 -7.70
N PRO A 88 14.70 7.89 -8.62
CA PRO A 88 13.51 8.52 -9.19
C PRO A 88 12.58 7.55 -9.92
N LYS A 89 13.13 6.47 -10.49
CA LYS A 89 12.31 5.40 -11.11
C LYS A 89 11.47 4.64 -10.08
N ILE A 90 12.00 4.38 -8.88
CA ILE A 90 11.26 3.64 -7.84
C ILE A 90 10.17 4.53 -7.24
N GLN A 91 10.47 5.81 -7.01
CA GLN A 91 9.46 6.77 -6.58
C GLN A 91 8.32 6.90 -7.62
N ARG A 92 8.64 6.93 -8.92
CA ARG A 92 7.62 6.92 -9.98
C ARG A 92 6.76 5.65 -9.97
N ILE A 93 7.36 4.49 -9.74
CA ILE A 93 6.59 3.24 -9.62
C ILE A 93 5.63 3.32 -8.43
N GLY A 94 6.06 3.87 -7.29
CA GLY A 94 5.21 4.08 -6.12
C GLY A 94 4.07 5.08 -6.37
N GLN A 95 4.30 6.12 -7.18
CA GLN A 95 3.25 7.06 -7.58
C GLN A 95 2.23 6.39 -8.51
N LEU A 96 2.69 5.60 -9.49
CA LEU A 96 1.81 4.85 -10.38
C LEU A 96 1.02 3.76 -9.64
N SER A 97 1.60 3.10 -8.64
CA SER A 97 0.89 2.09 -7.86
C SER A 97 -0.28 2.68 -7.06
N TYR A 98 -0.16 3.94 -6.62
CA TYR A 98 -1.28 4.66 -6.01
C TYR A 98 -2.44 4.85 -6.99
N GLY A 99 -2.15 5.26 -8.23
CA GLY A 99 -3.18 5.36 -9.27
C GLY A 99 -3.82 4.00 -9.57
N LEU A 100 -3.04 2.93 -9.65
CA LEU A 100 -3.56 1.57 -9.84
C LEU A 100 -4.49 1.16 -8.68
N TYR A 101 -4.11 1.48 -7.45
CA TYR A 101 -4.96 1.29 -6.27
C TYR A 101 -6.24 2.12 -6.32
N LEU A 102 -6.24 3.31 -6.90
CA LEU A 102 -7.49 4.07 -7.04
C LEU A 102 -8.42 3.43 -8.09
N PHE A 103 -7.86 2.99 -9.23
CA PHE A 103 -8.66 2.54 -10.36
C PHE A 103 -8.97 1.04 -10.38
N HIS A 104 -8.32 0.19 -9.58
CA HIS A 104 -8.61 -1.25 -9.61
C HIS A 104 -10.06 -1.59 -9.25
N ASN A 105 -10.73 -0.80 -8.41
CA ASN A 105 -12.16 -0.97 -8.10
C ASN A 105 -13.08 -0.41 -9.20
N LEU A 106 -12.61 0.60 -9.95
CA LEU A 106 -13.35 1.19 -11.07
C LEU A 106 -13.18 0.41 -12.37
N ALA A 107 -12.04 -0.26 -12.54
CA ALA A 107 -11.70 -0.99 -13.75
C ALA A 107 -12.73 -2.07 -14.11
N PRO A 108 -13.28 -2.88 -13.19
CA PRO A 108 -14.35 -3.82 -13.50
C PRO A 108 -15.63 -3.16 -14.01
N LEU A 109 -15.99 -1.99 -13.48
CA LEU A 109 -17.18 -1.25 -13.92
C LEU A 109 -17.01 -0.73 -15.36
N VAL A 110 -15.83 -0.15 -15.65
CA VAL A 110 -15.51 0.34 -17.00
C VAL A 110 -15.40 -0.81 -17.98
N ALA A 111 -14.73 -1.90 -17.58
CA ALA A 111 -14.59 -3.10 -18.38
C ALA A 111 -15.93 -3.78 -18.67
N GLY A 112 -16.81 -3.90 -17.68
CA GLY A 112 -18.15 -4.46 -17.88
C GLY A 112 -19.01 -3.63 -18.84
N LYS A 113 -18.81 -2.31 -18.88
CA LYS A 113 -19.53 -1.42 -19.81
C LYS A 113 -18.93 -1.42 -21.22
N LEU A 114 -17.61 -1.40 -21.34
CA LEU A 114 -16.90 -1.28 -22.62
C LEU A 114 -16.74 -2.63 -23.33
N LEU A 115 -16.53 -3.69 -22.55
CA LEU A 115 -16.30 -5.06 -23.01
C LEU A 115 -17.41 -6.00 -22.50
N TRP A 116 -18.66 -5.55 -22.59
CA TRP A 116 -19.84 -6.30 -22.14
C TRP A 116 -19.93 -7.70 -22.77
N PHE A 117 -19.45 -7.86 -24.01
CA PHE A 117 -19.41 -9.15 -24.72
C PHE A 117 -18.50 -10.20 -24.07
N LEU A 118 -17.51 -9.79 -23.26
CA LEU A 118 -16.69 -10.73 -22.49
C LEU A 118 -17.48 -11.40 -21.36
N TRP A 119 -18.63 -10.86 -20.96
CA TRP A 119 -19.53 -11.47 -19.96
C TRP A 119 -20.54 -12.45 -20.54
N ASP A 120 -20.52 -12.69 -21.85
CA ASP A 120 -21.33 -13.73 -22.49
C ASP A 120 -20.86 -15.13 -22.05
N ASP A 121 -21.79 -16.09 -22.02
CA ASP A 121 -21.57 -17.49 -21.59
C ASP A 121 -20.49 -18.19 -22.42
N ARG A 122 -20.22 -17.70 -23.63
CA ARG A 122 -19.13 -18.15 -24.52
C ARG A 122 -17.73 -17.98 -23.90
N PHE A 123 -17.57 -17.06 -22.96
CA PHE A 123 -16.32 -16.77 -22.25
C PHE A 123 -16.37 -17.22 -20.77
N SER A 124 -17.22 -18.19 -20.44
CA SER A 124 -17.30 -18.79 -19.10
C SER A 124 -16.27 -19.89 -18.84
N ASN A 125 -15.45 -20.25 -19.85
CA ASN A 125 -14.36 -21.22 -19.71
C ASN A 125 -13.10 -20.63 -19.03
N ASP A 126 -12.15 -21.48 -18.68
CA ASP A 126 -10.89 -21.08 -18.02
C ASP A 126 -10.13 -20.01 -18.83
N LEU A 127 -10.07 -20.17 -20.16
CA LEU A 127 -9.46 -19.18 -21.06
C LEU A 127 -10.18 -17.84 -21.03
N GLY A 128 -11.52 -17.85 -21.05
CA GLY A 128 -12.35 -16.64 -20.94
C GLY A 128 -12.16 -15.92 -19.61
N SER A 129 -11.99 -16.67 -18.52
CA SER A 129 -11.65 -16.11 -17.21
C SER A 129 -10.28 -15.44 -17.20
N MET A 130 -9.26 -16.04 -17.83
CA MET A 130 -7.95 -15.39 -17.99
C MET A 130 -8.04 -14.12 -18.83
N ILE A 131 -8.78 -14.14 -19.93
CA ILE A 131 -9.00 -12.97 -20.79
C ILE A 131 -9.67 -11.83 -20.01
N LYS A 132 -10.67 -12.14 -19.18
CA LYS A 132 -11.34 -11.16 -18.30
C LYS A 132 -10.35 -10.51 -17.33
N VAL A 133 -9.51 -11.31 -16.65
CA VAL A 133 -8.51 -10.80 -15.71
C VAL A 133 -7.48 -9.91 -16.42
N VAL A 134 -7.00 -10.33 -17.59
CA VAL A 134 -6.07 -9.52 -18.39
C VAL A 134 -6.73 -8.22 -18.84
N ALA A 135 -7.98 -8.28 -19.32
CA ALA A 135 -8.73 -7.08 -19.72
C ALA A 135 -8.91 -6.10 -18.55
N TYR A 136 -9.23 -6.60 -17.35
CA TYR A 136 -9.29 -5.79 -16.14
C TYR A 136 -7.96 -5.15 -15.78
N ALA A 137 -6.87 -5.91 -15.81
CA ALA A 137 -5.54 -5.40 -15.52
C ALA A 137 -5.14 -4.31 -16.53
N VAL A 138 -5.40 -4.52 -17.82
CA VAL A 138 -5.14 -3.54 -18.88
C VAL A 138 -5.95 -2.27 -18.67
N ILE A 139 -7.25 -2.38 -18.39
CA ILE A 139 -8.11 -1.21 -18.17
C ILE A 139 -7.67 -0.44 -16.92
N ALA A 140 -7.36 -1.12 -15.81
CA ALA A 140 -6.84 -0.49 -14.61
C ALA A 140 -5.53 0.27 -14.90
N TRP A 141 -4.62 -0.33 -15.67
CA TRP A 141 -3.38 0.30 -16.10
C TRP A 141 -3.60 1.50 -17.00
N VAL A 142 -4.48 1.39 -18.00
CA VAL A 142 -4.81 2.49 -18.91
C VAL A 142 -5.41 3.67 -18.16
N LEU A 143 -6.36 3.42 -17.25
CA LEU A 143 -6.95 4.48 -16.40
C LEU A 143 -5.89 5.15 -15.52
N THR A 144 -4.99 4.36 -14.95
CA THR A 144 -3.87 4.85 -14.13
C THR A 144 -2.94 5.76 -14.95
N LEU A 145 -2.53 5.32 -16.13
CA LEU A 145 -1.65 6.09 -17.02
C LEU A 145 -2.35 7.35 -17.55
N ALA A 146 -3.63 7.25 -17.89
CA ALA A 146 -4.43 8.40 -18.32
C ALA A 146 -4.53 9.44 -17.19
N SER A 147 -4.86 9.01 -15.98
CA SER A 147 -4.90 9.89 -14.80
C SER A 147 -3.54 10.55 -14.55
N TRP A 148 -2.46 9.78 -14.64
CA TRP A 148 -1.11 10.29 -14.45
C TRP A 148 -0.77 11.38 -15.47
N TYR A 149 -1.02 11.13 -16.75
CA TYR A 149 -0.68 12.06 -17.83
C TYR A 149 -1.58 13.31 -17.85
N PHE A 150 -2.90 13.14 -17.66
CA PHE A 150 -3.87 14.24 -17.80
C PHE A 150 -4.12 15.04 -16.52
N ILE A 151 -3.89 14.46 -15.33
CA ILE A 151 -4.22 15.09 -14.05
C ILE A 151 -2.96 15.30 -13.22
N GLU A 152 -2.20 14.24 -13.00
CA GLU A 152 -1.13 14.25 -11.99
C GLU A 152 0.10 15.04 -12.45
N GLN A 153 0.54 14.83 -13.69
CA GLN A 153 1.63 15.60 -14.29
C GLN A 153 1.34 17.11 -14.38
N PRO A 154 0.18 17.59 -14.87
CA PRO A 154 -0.11 19.02 -14.88
C PRO A 154 -0.25 19.60 -13.48
N LEU A 155 -0.87 18.89 -12.54
CA LEU A 155 -1.00 19.36 -11.16
C LEU A 155 0.37 19.51 -10.47
N GLN A 156 1.29 18.56 -10.69
CA GLN A 156 2.67 18.65 -10.18
C GLN A 156 3.41 19.86 -10.76
N ASN A 157 3.26 20.13 -12.06
CA ASN A 157 3.86 21.31 -12.71
C ASN A 157 3.31 22.62 -12.13
N VAL A 158 2.01 22.68 -11.81
CA VAL A 158 1.38 23.84 -11.20
C VAL A 158 1.87 24.03 -9.76
N ARG A 159 1.96 22.95 -8.96
CA ARG A 159 2.50 22.97 -7.59
C ARG A 159 3.95 23.45 -7.57
N ALA A 160 4.78 22.99 -8.51
CA ALA A 160 6.18 23.40 -8.61
C ALA A 160 6.34 24.90 -8.88
N LYS A 161 5.39 25.52 -9.61
CA LYS A 161 5.38 26.97 -9.87
C LYS A 161 4.93 27.81 -8.67
N MET A 162 4.12 27.24 -7.76
CA MET A 162 3.59 27.94 -6.58
C MET A 162 4.44 27.78 -5.31
N ALA A 163 5.43 26.90 -5.31
CA ALA A 163 6.33 26.76 -4.17
C ALA A 163 7.17 28.05 -4.00
N PRO A 164 7.10 28.73 -2.84
CA PRO A 164 7.94 29.89 -2.58
C PRO A 164 9.41 29.47 -2.63
N ARG A 165 10.23 30.30 -3.29
CA ARG A 165 11.69 30.13 -3.38
C ARG A 165 12.34 30.25 -2.01
#